data_AF-A0A954YIE3-F1
#
_entry.id   AF-A0A954YIE3-F1
#
_cell.length_a   1.000
_cell.length_b   1.000
_cell.length_c   1.000
_cell.angle_alpha   90.00
_cell.angle_beta   90.00
_cell.angle_gamma   90.00
#
_symmetry.space_group_name_H-M   'P 1'
#
loop_
_entity.id
_entity.type
_entity.pdbx_description
1 polymer ?
#
loop_
_entity_poly.entity_id
_entity_poly.type
_entity_poly.pdbx_seq_one_letter_code
_entity_poly.pdbx_strand_id
1 'polypeptide(L)'
;MAANSPYPVEAFYFVAQGLRASPAPGVHVTAAVFCWYLHDLALSEYGANAADQLKQWGLHSCRDFGVIVYELVAAGFVRARDEDSIEQFDGVFDFATAFREFHGRPQTQQRPRWRLSTMFAGTTLVAIAAAGVSKAEPNGWIATLFFSWLAVTGAYCGFANLRQRSQGWLLGTLIGFFFALAGAAGFVAVVINARMP
;
A
#
# COMPACT_ATOMS: atom_id res chain seq x y z
N MET A 1 12.81 -13.11 23.80
CA MET A 1 13.15 -11.68 23.96
C MET A 1 14.27 -11.61 24.97
N ALA A 2 15.39 -10.96 24.63
CA ALA A 2 16.52 -10.86 25.55
C ALA A 2 16.04 -10.09 26.79
N ALA A 3 15.97 -10.78 27.94
CA ALA A 3 15.43 -10.24 29.17
C ALA A 3 16.25 -9.06 29.76
N ASN A 4 17.35 -8.65 29.11
CA ASN A 4 18.31 -7.65 29.56
C ASN A 4 18.79 -6.69 28.44
N SER A 5 18.06 -6.56 27.32
CA SER A 5 18.45 -5.55 26.32
C SER A 5 18.19 -4.14 26.83
N PRO A 6 19.08 -3.15 26.60
CA PRO A 6 18.84 -1.76 26.96
C PRO A 6 17.75 -1.09 26.11
N TYR A 7 17.31 -1.73 25.03
CA TYR A 7 16.31 -1.18 24.11
C TYR A 7 14.90 -1.72 24.39
N PRO A 8 13.87 -0.87 24.23
CA PRO A 8 12.48 -1.27 24.43
C PRO A 8 11.99 -2.18 23.28
N VAL A 9 10.89 -2.90 23.51
CA VAL A 9 10.32 -3.86 22.54
C VAL A 9 9.95 -3.19 21.21
N GLU A 10 9.53 -1.92 21.27
CA GLU A 10 9.19 -1.09 20.12
C GLU A 10 10.38 -0.93 19.16
N ALA A 11 11.59 -0.77 19.70
CA ALA A 11 12.82 -0.69 18.91
C ALA A 11 13.10 -1.99 18.16
N PHE A 12 12.93 -3.14 18.84
CA PHE A 12 13.05 -4.45 18.21
C PHE A 12 12.03 -4.65 17.10
N TYR A 13 10.78 -4.23 17.34
CA TYR A 13 9.73 -4.33 16.34
C TYR A 13 10.07 -3.51 15.09
N PHE A 14 10.52 -2.28 15.28
CA PHE A 14 10.92 -1.39 14.19
C PHE A 14 12.06 -1.98 13.34
N VAL A 15 13.13 -2.47 13.97
CA VAL A 15 14.26 -3.10 13.26
C VAL A 15 13.84 -4.40 12.57
N ALA A 16 13.04 -5.23 13.23
CA ALA A 16 12.53 -6.48 12.64
C ALA A 16 11.60 -6.23 11.44
N GLN A 17 10.80 -5.16 11.48
CA GLN A 17 10.02 -4.71 10.33
C GLN A 17 10.93 -4.32 9.17
N GLY A 18 12.01 -3.59 9.44
CA GLY A 18 13.01 -3.25 8.43
C GLY A 18 13.61 -4.49 7.75
N LEU A 19 14.00 -5.48 8.54
CA LEU A 19 14.57 -6.75 8.03
C LEU A 19 13.58 -7.53 7.15
N ARG A 20 12.29 -7.52 7.48
CA ARG A 20 11.24 -8.20 6.72
C ARG A 20 10.87 -7.48 5.42
N ALA A 21 10.95 -6.15 5.42
CA ALA A 21 10.59 -5.32 4.29
C ALA A 21 11.75 -5.09 3.30
N SER A 22 12.97 -5.49 3.70
CA SER A 22 14.17 -5.46 2.86
C SER A 22 13.97 -6.16 1.51
N PRO A 23 14.39 -5.56 0.39
CA PRO A 23 14.10 -6.08 -0.95
C PRO A 23 14.87 -7.37 -1.25
N ALA A 24 14.09 -8.39 -1.64
CA ALA A 24 14.46 -9.70 -2.18
C ALA A 24 14.97 -10.76 -1.18
N PRO A 25 14.26 -11.89 -1.03
CA PRO A 25 14.77 -13.04 -0.28
C PRO A 25 16.04 -13.57 -0.97
N GLY A 26 17.14 -13.67 -0.21
CA GLY A 26 18.42 -14.20 -0.68
C GLY A 26 19.45 -13.16 -1.14
N VAL A 27 19.10 -11.86 -1.17
CA VAL A 27 20.09 -10.80 -1.39
C VAL A 27 20.63 -10.36 -0.03
N HIS A 28 21.94 -10.48 0.15
CA HIS A 28 22.59 -9.93 1.33
C HIS A 28 22.58 -8.40 1.26
N VAL A 29 22.12 -7.76 2.34
CA VAL A 29 22.10 -6.32 2.48
C VAL A 29 23.18 -5.93 3.48
N THR A 30 24.08 -5.04 3.06
CA THR A 30 25.16 -4.54 3.93
C THR A 30 24.58 -3.67 5.04
N ALA A 31 25.28 -3.61 6.18
CA ALA A 31 24.87 -2.78 7.32
C ALA A 31 24.58 -1.33 6.92
N ALA A 32 25.44 -0.72 6.10
CA ALA A 32 25.26 0.65 5.63
C ALA A 32 23.95 0.84 4.86
N VAL A 33 23.63 -0.04 3.91
CA VAL A 33 22.39 0.02 3.15
C VAL A 33 21.19 -0.19 4.06
N PHE A 34 21.29 -1.13 5.01
CA PHE A 34 20.22 -1.40 5.96
C PHE A 34 19.95 -0.20 6.88
N CYS A 35 20.98 0.51 7.33
CA CYS A 35 20.82 1.74 8.12
C CYS A 35 20.10 2.84 7.36
N TRP A 36 20.46 3.08 6.09
CA TRP A 36 19.76 4.02 5.23
C TRP A 36 18.31 3.61 4.99
N TYR A 37 18.06 2.31 4.86
CA TYR A 37 16.71 1.78 4.75
C TYR A 37 15.88 2.04 6.02
N LEU A 38 16.44 1.82 7.21
CA LEU A 38 15.79 2.14 8.48
C LEU A 38 15.56 3.65 8.65
N HIS A 39 16.49 4.49 8.19
CA HIS A 39 16.30 5.94 8.15
C HIS A 39 15.07 6.33 7.33
N ASP A 40 14.96 5.81 6.10
CA ASP A 40 13.83 6.11 5.22
C ASP A 40 12.53 5.53 5.77
N LEU A 41 12.57 4.36 6.40
CA LEU A 41 11.43 3.76 7.10
C LEU A 41 10.98 4.66 8.24
N ALA A 42 11.89 5.12 9.10
CA ALA A 42 11.56 6.01 10.21
C ALA A 42 10.93 7.33 9.72
N LEU A 43 11.47 7.92 8.66
CA LEU A 43 10.88 9.11 8.03
C LEU A 43 9.50 8.84 7.43
N SER A 44 9.28 7.65 6.87
CA SER A 44 7.99 7.29 6.29
C SER A 44 6.89 7.11 7.35
N GLU A 45 7.24 6.62 8.54
CA GLU A 45 6.28 6.34 9.62
C GLU A 45 6.06 7.54 10.55
N TYR A 46 7.14 8.25 10.88
CA TYR A 46 7.13 9.31 11.91
C TYR A 46 7.35 10.72 11.35
N GLY A 47 7.74 10.83 10.08
CA GLY A 47 7.98 12.12 9.44
C GLY A 47 9.04 12.95 10.17
N ALA A 48 8.71 14.21 10.45
CA ALA A 48 9.61 15.14 11.15
C ALA A 48 9.97 14.69 12.58
N ASN A 49 9.16 13.83 13.20
CA ASN A 49 9.39 13.34 14.56
C ASN A 49 10.25 12.07 14.60
N ALA A 50 10.74 11.57 13.45
CA ALA A 50 11.49 10.32 13.37
C ALA A 50 12.71 10.30 14.29
N ALA A 51 13.51 11.36 14.29
CA ALA A 51 14.69 11.46 15.15
C ALA A 51 14.32 11.40 16.65
N ASP A 52 13.26 12.10 17.05
CA ASP A 52 12.81 12.13 18.44
C ASP A 52 12.25 10.78 18.88
N GLN A 53 11.50 10.10 18.00
CA GLN A 53 10.96 8.77 18.28
C GLN A 53 12.07 7.73 18.49
N LEU A 54 13.08 7.72 17.60
CA LEU A 54 14.23 6.83 17.73
C LEU A 54 15.01 7.13 19.01
N LYS A 55 15.21 8.42 19.33
CA LYS A 55 15.88 8.85 20.56
C LYS A 55 15.12 8.43 21.82
N GLN A 56 13.79 8.48 21.82
CA GLN A 56 12.97 7.98 22.93
C GLN A 56 13.15 6.48 23.17
N TRP A 57 13.45 5.71 22.14
CA TRP A 57 13.80 4.30 22.25
C TRP A 57 15.26 4.03 22.59
N GLY A 58 16.05 5.08 22.84
CA GLY A 58 17.49 4.96 23.12
C GLY A 58 18.35 4.71 21.87
N LEU A 59 17.80 4.89 20.66
CA LEU A 59 18.53 4.73 19.40
C LEU A 59 19.13 6.08 19.00
N HIS A 60 20.44 6.20 19.13
CA HIS A 60 21.18 7.43 18.87
C HIS A 60 22.01 7.37 17.59
N SER A 61 22.25 6.17 17.07
CA SER A 61 23.15 5.92 15.97
C SER A 61 22.81 4.63 15.23
N CYS A 62 23.44 4.45 14.08
CA CYS A 62 23.40 3.20 13.34
C CYS A 62 23.93 2.00 14.17
N ARG A 63 24.89 2.24 15.07
CA ARG A 63 25.43 1.21 15.96
C ARG A 63 24.35 0.59 16.83
N ASP A 64 23.38 1.38 17.30
CA ASP A 64 22.27 0.88 18.11
C ASP A 64 21.36 -0.08 17.33
N PHE A 65 21.11 0.20 16.05
CA PHE A 65 20.44 -0.76 15.17
C PHE A 65 21.24 -2.06 15.04
N GLY A 66 22.57 -1.94 14.91
CA GLY A 66 23.47 -3.09 14.87
C GLY A 66 23.35 -3.97 16.11
N VAL A 67 23.31 -3.38 17.32
CA VAL A 67 23.13 -4.15 18.56
C VAL A 67 21.82 -4.95 18.51
N ILE A 68 20.71 -4.31 18.13
CA ILE A 68 19.41 -5.00 18.00
C ILE A 68 19.46 -6.12 16.95
N VAL A 69 20.08 -5.87 15.78
CA VAL A 69 20.22 -6.89 14.73
C VAL A 69 21.01 -8.09 15.24
N TYR A 70 22.14 -7.87 15.94
CA TYR A 70 22.96 -8.95 16.46
C TYR A 70 22.30 -9.70 17.61
N GLU A 71 21.46 -9.04 18.42
CA GLU A 71 20.59 -9.73 19.37
C GLU A 71 19.57 -10.63 18.66
N LEU A 72 19.00 -10.19 17.54
CA LEU A 72 18.10 -11.00 16.71
C LEU A 72 18.84 -12.17 16.02
N VAL A 73 20.12 -11.99 15.65
CA VAL A 73 20.99 -13.06 15.15
C VAL A 73 21.25 -14.09 16.25
N ALA A 74 21.61 -13.66 17.45
CA ALA A 74 21.83 -14.54 18.60
C ALA A 74 20.57 -15.33 18.97
N ALA A 75 19.39 -14.73 18.79
CA ALA A 75 18.10 -15.39 18.99
C ALA A 75 17.65 -16.28 17.81
N GLY A 76 18.40 -16.35 16.72
CA GLY A 76 18.12 -17.21 15.56
C GLY A 76 17.05 -16.68 14.59
N PHE A 77 16.63 -15.41 14.72
CA PHE A 77 15.65 -14.81 13.81
C PHE A 77 16.27 -14.28 12.51
N VAL A 78 17.57 -13.98 12.54
CA VAL A 78 18.33 -13.41 11.42
C VAL A 78 19.61 -14.21 11.22
N ARG A 79 20.02 -14.42 9.97
CA ARG A 79 21.30 -15.06 9.67
C ARG A 79 22.30 -14.01 9.19
N ALA A 80 23.40 -13.86 9.93
CA ALA A 80 24.56 -13.07 9.50
C ALA A 80 25.50 -13.94 8.65
N ARG A 81 26.33 -13.32 7.81
CA ARG A 81 27.48 -13.96 7.15
C ARG A 81 28.72 -13.86 8.03
N ASP A 82 29.71 -14.68 7.73
CA ASP A 82 30.97 -14.71 8.47
C ASP A 82 31.77 -13.40 8.34
N GLU A 83 31.55 -12.64 7.25
CA GLU A 83 32.17 -11.34 7.02
C GLU A 83 31.39 -10.15 7.61
N ASP A 84 30.17 -10.40 8.10
CA ASP A 84 29.36 -9.35 8.70
C ASP A 84 29.88 -9.07 10.11
N SER A 85 30.00 -7.80 10.46
CA SER A 85 30.45 -7.39 11.79
C SER A 85 29.59 -6.24 12.30
N ILE A 86 29.46 -6.15 13.62
CA ILE A 86 28.66 -5.08 14.24
C ILE A 86 29.32 -3.71 14.01
N GLU A 87 30.64 -3.66 13.82
CA GLU A 87 31.42 -2.46 13.50
C GLU A 87 31.04 -1.86 12.13
N GLN A 88 30.45 -2.65 11.23
CA GLN A 88 29.95 -2.13 9.94
C GLN A 88 28.78 -1.15 10.11
N PHE A 89 28.18 -1.09 11.31
CA PHE A 89 27.16 -0.11 11.66
C PHE A 89 27.74 1.20 12.20
N ASP A 90 29.05 1.26 12.49
CA ASP A 90 29.67 2.46 13.04
C ASP A 90 29.86 3.52 11.95
N GLY A 91 29.52 4.77 12.28
CA GLY A 91 29.82 5.92 11.42
C GLY A 91 29.12 5.95 10.06
N VAL A 92 28.08 5.14 9.81
CA VAL A 92 27.36 5.12 8.53
C VAL A 92 26.76 6.49 8.21
N PHE A 93 26.07 7.10 9.18
CA PHE A 93 25.64 8.50 9.13
C PHE A 93 25.34 9.04 10.54
N ASP A 94 25.33 10.36 10.67
CA ASP A 94 24.93 11.08 11.88
C ASP A 94 23.42 11.34 11.87
N PHE A 95 22.71 10.85 12.89
CA PHE A 95 21.26 11.02 13.03
C PHE A 95 20.87 12.50 13.13
N ALA A 96 21.67 13.31 13.83
CA ALA A 96 21.36 14.73 13.97
C ALA A 96 21.32 15.41 12.61
N THR A 97 22.17 15.01 11.67
CA THR A 97 22.22 15.58 10.32
C THR A 97 21.26 14.92 9.34
N ALA A 98 21.21 13.58 9.30
CA ALA A 98 20.43 12.83 8.32
C ALA A 98 18.92 13.14 8.41
N PHE A 99 18.37 13.24 9.62
CA PHE A 99 16.95 13.52 9.80
C PHE A 99 16.58 15.01 9.60
N ARG A 100 17.55 15.93 9.64
CA ARG A 100 17.30 17.37 9.38
C ARG A 100 17.00 17.67 7.93
N GLU A 101 17.57 16.89 7.01
CA GLU A 101 17.43 17.09 5.57
C GLU A 101 16.07 16.61 5.03
N PHE A 102 15.17 16.14 5.90
CA PHE A 102 13.79 15.90 5.55
C PHE A 102 13.05 17.22 5.28
N HIS A 103 13.23 17.74 4.07
CA HIS A 103 12.39 18.77 3.48
C HIS A 103 11.04 18.11 3.16
N GLY A 104 10.17 18.06 4.16
CA GLY A 104 8.83 17.50 4.15
C GLY A 104 8.35 17.12 2.76
N ARG A 105 8.64 15.88 2.31
CA ARG A 105 7.89 15.33 1.19
C ARG A 105 6.46 15.34 1.71
N PRO A 106 5.53 16.08 1.09
CA PRO A 106 4.15 16.08 1.55
C PRO A 106 3.74 14.61 1.64
N GLN A 107 3.13 14.23 2.77
CA GLN A 107 2.61 12.88 3.01
C GLN A 107 1.43 12.55 2.08
N THR A 108 1.55 12.80 0.78
CA THR A 108 0.58 12.42 -0.26
C THR A 108 0.75 10.97 -0.70
N GLN A 109 1.43 10.14 0.10
CA GLN A 109 1.37 8.69 0.00
C GLN A 109 0.63 8.04 1.17
N GLN A 110 -0.30 8.75 1.81
CA GLN A 110 -1.60 8.13 1.99
C GLN A 110 -2.12 7.82 0.57
N ARG A 111 -1.83 6.63 0.04
CA ARG A 111 -2.63 6.09 -1.06
C ARG A 111 -4.07 6.24 -0.56
N PRO A 112 -4.93 7.06 -1.19
CA PRO A 112 -6.32 7.06 -0.83
C PRO A 112 -6.73 5.62 -1.06
N ARG A 113 -6.98 4.90 0.04
CA ARG A 113 -7.63 3.62 -0.01
C ARG A 113 -9.05 4.01 -0.39
N TRP A 114 -9.27 4.29 -1.67
CA TRP A 114 -10.57 4.17 -2.30
C TRP A 114 -10.96 2.73 -1.98
N ARG A 115 -11.61 2.56 -0.82
CA ARG A 115 -12.25 1.31 -0.46
C ARG A 115 -13.17 1.12 -1.65
N LEU A 116 -12.92 0.10 -2.46
CA LEU A 116 -13.80 -0.29 -3.56
C LEU A 116 -15.27 -0.22 -3.08
N SER A 117 -15.53 -0.51 -1.81
CA SER A 117 -16.82 -0.34 -1.14
C SER A 117 -17.44 1.07 -1.17
N THR A 118 -16.69 2.18 -1.11
CA THR A 118 -17.28 3.54 -1.18
C THR A 118 -17.67 3.91 -2.61
N MET A 119 -16.91 3.43 -3.61
CA MET A 119 -17.32 3.48 -5.01
C MET A 119 -18.56 2.59 -5.25
N PHE A 120 -18.60 1.36 -4.72
CA PHE A 120 -19.76 0.48 -4.88
C PHE A 120 -21.00 0.96 -4.11
N ALA A 121 -20.84 1.60 -2.94
CA ALA A 121 -21.96 2.14 -2.18
C ALA A 121 -22.64 3.31 -2.92
N GLY A 122 -21.85 4.28 -3.43
CA GLY A 122 -22.41 5.40 -4.19
C GLY A 122 -23.12 4.95 -5.46
N THR A 123 -22.58 3.93 -6.11
CA THR A 123 -23.11 3.44 -7.38
C THR A 123 -24.35 2.56 -7.21
N THR A 124 -24.41 1.76 -6.15
CA THR A 124 -25.62 1.02 -5.77
C THR A 124 -26.76 1.97 -5.42
N LEU A 125 -26.46 3.09 -4.74
CA LEU A 125 -27.46 4.13 -4.42
C LEU A 125 -28.04 4.79 -5.68
N VAL A 126 -27.19 5.13 -6.65
CA VAL A 126 -27.63 5.67 -7.95
C VAL A 126 -28.45 4.63 -8.73
N ALA A 127 -28.07 3.36 -8.70
CA ALA A 127 -28.81 2.26 -9.33
C ALA A 127 -30.22 2.09 -8.74
N ILE A 128 -30.34 2.08 -7.41
CA ILE A 128 -31.63 1.95 -6.71
C ILE A 128 -32.51 3.17 -6.98
N ALA A 129 -31.94 4.38 -6.96
CA ALA A 129 -32.66 5.60 -7.30
C ALA A 129 -33.18 5.57 -8.75
N ALA A 130 -32.34 5.14 -9.72
CA ALA A 130 -32.73 5.01 -11.12
C ALA A 130 -33.81 3.93 -11.35
N ALA A 131 -33.73 2.80 -10.64
CA ALA A 131 -34.75 1.76 -10.69
C ALA A 131 -36.10 2.24 -10.09
N GLY A 132 -36.06 3.06 -9.03
CA GLY A 132 -37.24 3.71 -8.46
C GLY A 132 -37.90 4.70 -9.42
N VAL A 133 -37.12 5.41 -10.24
CA VAL A 133 -37.61 6.37 -11.24
C VAL A 133 -38.07 5.67 -12.55
N SER A 134 -37.60 4.46 -12.84
CA SER A 134 -37.99 3.71 -14.05
C SER A 134 -39.49 3.33 -14.11
N LYS A 135 -40.20 3.35 -12.98
CA LYS A 135 -41.66 3.16 -12.96
C LYS A 135 -42.45 4.42 -13.35
N ALA A 136 -41.78 5.56 -13.55
CA ALA A 136 -42.44 6.85 -13.74
C ALA A 136 -42.33 7.44 -15.16
N GLU A 137 -41.52 6.90 -16.09
CA GLU A 137 -41.34 7.52 -17.42
C GLU A 137 -41.34 6.52 -18.61
N PRO A 138 -42.08 6.80 -19.69
CA PRO A 138 -42.35 5.85 -20.79
C PRO A 138 -41.24 5.72 -21.86
N ASN A 139 -40.14 6.46 -21.77
CA ASN A 139 -39.15 6.62 -22.84
C ASN A 139 -37.76 6.04 -22.54
N GLY A 140 -37.57 5.32 -21.43
CA GLY A 140 -36.42 4.41 -21.22
C GLY A 140 -35.01 5.01 -21.19
N TRP A 141 -34.86 6.33 -21.32
CA TRP A 141 -33.56 7.03 -21.42
C TRP A 141 -32.68 6.85 -20.18
N ILE A 142 -33.30 6.67 -19.01
CA ILE A 142 -32.62 6.41 -17.73
C ILE A 142 -31.90 5.05 -17.76
N ALA A 143 -32.50 4.03 -18.39
CA ALA A 143 -31.87 2.72 -18.53
C ALA A 143 -30.61 2.80 -19.41
N THR A 144 -30.65 3.62 -20.47
CA THR A 144 -29.51 3.88 -21.35
C THR A 144 -28.33 4.50 -20.59
N LEU A 145 -28.59 5.48 -19.72
CA LEU A 145 -27.55 6.10 -18.88
C LEU A 145 -26.98 5.11 -17.86
N PHE A 146 -27.83 4.28 -17.25
CA PHE A 146 -27.41 3.27 -16.29
C PHE A 146 -26.47 2.23 -16.91
N PHE A 147 -26.84 1.65 -18.05
CA PHE A 147 -26.05 0.65 -18.75
C PHE A 147 -24.75 1.22 -19.34
N SER A 148 -24.78 2.45 -19.86
CA SER A 148 -23.57 3.15 -20.32
C SER A 148 -22.59 3.39 -19.18
N TRP A 149 -23.08 3.83 -18.02
CA TRP A 149 -22.26 4.07 -16.83
C TRP A 149 -21.63 2.77 -16.27
N LEU A 150 -22.40 1.68 -16.27
CA LEU A 150 -21.97 0.35 -15.84
C LEU A 150 -20.89 -0.24 -16.79
N ALA A 151 -21.02 -0.01 -18.10
CA ALA A 151 -20.00 -0.38 -19.09
C ALA A 151 -18.68 0.41 -18.91
N VAL A 152 -18.77 1.73 -18.71
CA VAL A 152 -17.58 2.59 -18.47
C VAL A 152 -16.86 2.18 -17.17
N THR A 153 -17.61 1.89 -16.11
CA THR A 153 -17.05 1.44 -14.83
C THR A 153 -16.35 0.09 -14.96
N GLY A 154 -16.96 -0.87 -15.68
CA GLY A 154 -16.34 -2.17 -15.97
C GLY A 154 -15.04 -2.05 -16.76
N ALA A 155 -15.02 -1.22 -17.81
CA ALA A 155 -13.82 -0.95 -18.60
C ALA A 155 -12.71 -0.28 -17.79
N TYR A 156 -13.06 0.71 -16.95
CA TYR A 156 -12.11 1.38 -16.07
C TYR A 156 -11.52 0.42 -15.04
N CYS A 157 -12.36 -0.39 -14.38
CA CYS A 157 -11.90 -1.40 -13.42
C CYS A 157 -10.98 -2.44 -14.08
N GLY A 158 -11.33 -2.88 -15.30
CA GLY A 158 -10.47 -3.76 -16.09
C GLY A 158 -9.10 -3.13 -16.36
N PHE A 159 -9.07 -1.92 -16.93
CA PHE A 159 -7.83 -1.24 -17.32
C PHE A 159 -6.95 -0.84 -16.12
N ALA A 160 -7.55 -0.33 -15.05
CA ALA A 160 -6.83 0.03 -13.83
C ALA A 160 -6.17 -1.20 -13.19
N ASN A 161 -6.88 -2.33 -13.20
CA ASN A 161 -6.36 -3.60 -12.73
C ASN A 161 -5.22 -4.11 -13.64
N LEU A 162 -5.33 -4.03 -14.98
CA LEU A 162 -4.24 -4.34 -15.94
C LEU A 162 -2.89 -3.68 -15.57
N ARG A 163 -2.93 -2.51 -14.91
CA ARG A 163 -1.74 -1.75 -14.50
C ARG A 163 -1.10 -2.23 -13.19
N GLN A 164 -1.81 -2.97 -12.34
CA GLN A 164 -1.32 -3.49 -11.05
C GLN A 164 -1.06 -5.00 -11.16
N ARG A 165 0.21 -5.36 -11.35
CA ARG A 165 0.65 -6.76 -11.45
C ARG A 165 0.80 -7.42 -10.06
N SER A 166 -0.27 -7.44 -9.27
CA SER A 166 -0.32 -8.09 -7.94
C SER A 166 -1.13 -9.39 -7.98
N GLN A 167 -0.94 -10.26 -6.98
CA GLN A 167 -1.75 -11.48 -6.82
C GLN A 167 -3.25 -11.11 -6.70
N GLY A 168 -4.11 -11.76 -7.49
CA GLY A 168 -5.56 -11.48 -7.59
C GLY A 168 -6.00 -10.75 -8.87
N TRP A 169 -5.05 -10.37 -9.73
CA TRP A 169 -5.32 -9.64 -10.97
C TRP A 169 -6.33 -10.30 -11.91
N LEU A 170 -6.28 -11.63 -12.08
CA LEU A 170 -7.20 -12.35 -12.96
C LEU A 170 -8.67 -12.21 -12.55
N LEU A 171 -8.95 -12.14 -11.25
CA LEU A 171 -10.31 -12.02 -10.75
C LEU A 171 -10.90 -10.64 -11.06
N GLY A 172 -10.10 -9.58 -10.91
CA GLY A 172 -10.52 -8.21 -11.19
C GLY A 172 -10.76 -7.94 -12.69
N THR A 173 -9.96 -8.54 -13.57
CA THR A 173 -10.17 -8.43 -15.04
C THR A 173 -11.42 -9.17 -15.48
N LEU A 174 -11.69 -10.35 -14.93
CA LEU A 174 -12.91 -11.13 -15.23
C LEU A 174 -14.18 -10.40 -14.77
N ILE A 175 -14.18 -9.84 -13.56
CA ILE A 175 -15.31 -9.06 -13.04
C ILE A 175 -15.55 -7.81 -13.91
N GLY A 176 -14.50 -7.06 -14.25
CA GLY A 176 -14.61 -5.89 -15.11
C GLY A 176 -15.17 -6.21 -16.50
N PHE A 177 -14.72 -7.32 -17.10
CA PHE A 177 -15.22 -7.78 -18.40
C PHE A 177 -16.69 -8.18 -18.37
N PHE A 178 -17.13 -8.88 -17.30
CA PHE A 178 -18.53 -9.26 -17.12
C PHE A 178 -19.46 -8.05 -17.04
N PHE A 179 -19.10 -7.04 -16.24
CA PHE A 179 -19.87 -5.79 -16.14
C PHE A 179 -19.88 -5.02 -17.46
N ALA A 180 -18.75 -4.97 -18.19
CA ALA A 180 -18.70 -4.32 -19.50
C ALA A 180 -19.63 -4.99 -20.52
N LEU A 181 -19.64 -6.32 -20.59
CA LEU A 181 -20.53 -7.07 -21.48
C LEU A 181 -22.00 -6.92 -21.10
N ALA A 182 -22.34 -7.06 -19.81
CA ALA A 182 -23.72 -6.91 -19.34
C ALA A 182 -24.24 -5.49 -19.61
N GLY A 183 -23.42 -4.46 -19.39
CA GLY A 183 -23.73 -3.08 -19.73
C GLY A 183 -23.97 -2.87 -21.22
N ALA A 184 -23.07 -3.36 -22.07
CA ALA A 184 -23.21 -3.24 -23.52
C ALA A 184 -24.46 -3.96 -24.04
N ALA A 185 -24.73 -5.17 -23.57
CA ALA A 185 -25.91 -5.94 -23.95
C ALA A 185 -27.22 -5.23 -23.52
N GLY A 186 -27.26 -4.69 -22.30
CA GLY A 186 -28.41 -3.93 -21.80
C GLY A 186 -28.67 -2.66 -22.60
N PHE A 187 -27.63 -1.91 -22.95
CA PHE A 187 -27.73 -0.73 -23.81
C PHE A 187 -28.28 -1.08 -25.20
N VAL A 188 -27.75 -2.13 -25.84
CA VAL A 188 -28.22 -2.58 -27.16
C VAL A 188 -29.68 -3.01 -27.09
N ALA A 189 -30.09 -3.75 -26.07
CA ALA A 189 -31.48 -4.17 -25.90
C ALA A 189 -32.44 -2.97 -25.76
N VAL A 190 -32.07 -1.96 -24.97
CA VAL A 190 -32.86 -0.74 -24.79
C VAL A 190 -32.97 0.05 -26.10
N VAL A 191 -31.86 0.21 -26.84
CA VAL A 191 -31.85 0.94 -28.12
C VAL A 191 -32.66 0.21 -29.19
N ILE A 192 -32.58 -1.12 -29.25
CA ILE A 192 -33.38 -1.93 -30.19
C ILE A 192 -34.86 -1.84 -29.82
N ASN A 193 -35.22 -1.98 -28.54
CA ASN A 193 -36.60 -1.91 -28.09
C ASN A 193 -37.22 -0.51 -28.29
N ALA A 194 -36.42 0.55 -28.13
CA ALA A 194 -36.86 1.93 -28.39
C ALA A 194 -37.07 2.25 -29.89
N ARG A 195 -36.65 1.36 -30.81
CA ARG A 195 -36.82 1.51 -32.27
C ARG A 195 -37.96 0.68 -32.86
N MET A 196 -38.62 -0.17 -32.07
CA MET A 196 -39.75 -0.98 -32.52
C MET A 196 -41.06 -0.27 -32.10
N PRO A 197 -41.96 0.09 -33.03
CA PRO A 197 -43.21 0.78 -32.72
C PRO A 197 -44.23 -0.11 -31.99
#